data_AF-A0A8T4ZPC5-F1
#
_entry.id   AF-A0A8T4ZPC5-F1
#
_cell.length_a   1.000
_cell.length_b   1.000
_cell.length_c   1.000
_cell.angle_alpha   90.00
_cell.angle_beta   90.00
_cell.angle_gamma   90.00
#
_symmetry.space_group_name_H-M   'P 1'
#
loop_
_entity.id
_entity.type
_entity.pdbx_description
1 polymer ?
#
loop_
_entity_poly.entity_id
_entity_poly.type
_entity_poly.pdbx_seq_one_letter_code
_entity_poly.pdbx_strand_id
1 'polypeptide(L)'
;MPESRRKQEDNLDQLIKAVRKEMQGPVNKTIDRLLHPHFHKYPFLIIIDGLLHGLNEMDPAQSIQKFLRYNAPKLIAELERAQRNQRRC
;
A
#
# COMPACT_ATOMS: atom_id res chain seq x y z
N MET A 1 -18.05 -29.71 -20.17
CA MET A 1 -16.77 -29.69 -19.41
C MET A 1 -16.82 -30.75 -18.31
N PRO A 2 -15.88 -31.72 -18.28
CA PRO A 2 -15.88 -32.81 -17.29
C PRO A 2 -15.66 -32.28 -15.87
N GLU A 3 -16.43 -32.76 -14.89
CA GLU A 3 -16.46 -32.25 -13.49
C GLU A 3 -15.10 -32.36 -12.77
N SER A 4 -14.30 -33.37 -13.11
CA SER A 4 -12.99 -33.62 -12.52
C SER A 4 -11.94 -32.57 -12.87
N ARG A 5 -12.02 -31.95 -14.06
CA ARG A 5 -11.16 -30.79 -14.41
C ARG A 5 -11.57 -29.53 -13.65
N ARG A 6 -12.88 -29.30 -13.51
CA ARG A 6 -13.43 -28.13 -12.80
C ARG A 6 -12.98 -28.10 -11.34
N LYS A 7 -13.05 -29.24 -10.64
CA LYS A 7 -12.57 -29.37 -9.25
C LYS A 7 -11.06 -29.15 -9.08
N GLN A 8 -10.24 -29.44 -10.09
CA GLN A 8 -8.80 -29.16 -10.04
C GLN A 8 -8.49 -27.67 -10.22
N GLU A 9 -9.20 -27.00 -11.14
CA GLU A 9 -9.11 -25.55 -11.34
C GLU A 9 -9.54 -24.78 -10.07
N ASP A 10 -10.67 -25.17 -9.46
CA ASP A 10 -11.17 -24.56 -8.21
C ASP A 10 -10.18 -24.69 -7.03
N ASN A 11 -9.37 -25.75 -7.01
CA ASN A 11 -8.39 -26.01 -5.95
C ASN A 11 -7.10 -25.18 -6.18
N LEU A 12 -6.69 -25.04 -7.44
CA LEU A 12 -5.57 -24.19 -7.83
C LEU A 12 -5.86 -22.71 -7.54
N ASP A 13 -7.07 -22.24 -7.84
CA ASP A 13 -7.48 -20.86 -7.57
C ASP A 13 -7.51 -20.55 -6.07
N GLN A 14 -7.97 -21.50 -5.26
CA GLN A 14 -7.93 -21.39 -3.79
C GLN A 14 -6.50 -21.33 -3.26
N LEU A 15 -5.59 -22.15 -3.80
CA LEU A 15 -4.18 -22.14 -3.42
C LEU A 15 -3.52 -20.81 -3.79
N ILE A 16 -3.73 -20.31 -5.02
CA ILE A 16 -3.20 -19.01 -5.47
C ILE A 16 -3.71 -17.88 -4.57
N LYS A 17 -5.00 -17.89 -4.22
CA LYS A 17 -5.59 -16.89 -3.31
C LYS A 17 -5.00 -16.97 -1.90
N ALA A 18 -4.77 -18.16 -1.38
CA ALA A 18 -4.16 -18.36 -0.07
C ALA A 18 -2.70 -17.87 -0.03
N VAL A 19 -1.90 -18.27 -1.02
CA VAL A 19 -0.50 -17.81 -1.17
C VAL A 19 -0.45 -16.29 -1.30
N ARG A 20 -1.35 -15.69 -2.10
CA ARG A 20 -1.41 -14.24 -2.24
C ARG A 20 -1.70 -13.55 -0.90
N LYS A 21 -2.66 -14.08 -0.13
CA LYS A 21 -3.01 -13.53 1.19
C LYS A 21 -1.85 -13.62 2.19
N GLU A 22 -1.09 -14.71 2.17
CA GLU A 22 0.12 -14.84 3.00
C GLU A 22 1.21 -13.82 2.59
N MET A 23 1.37 -13.59 1.29
CA MET A 23 2.37 -12.66 0.75
C MET A 23 2.02 -11.18 0.93
N GLN A 24 0.75 -10.85 1.21
CA GLN A 24 0.34 -9.46 1.43
C GLN A 24 1.11 -8.79 2.59
N GLY A 25 1.26 -9.47 3.72
CA GLY A 25 1.97 -8.94 4.89
C GLY A 25 3.46 -8.64 4.61
N PRO A 26 4.24 -9.60 4.09
CA PRO A 26 5.63 -9.39 3.69
C PRO A 26 5.82 -8.26 2.67
N VAL A 27 4.92 -8.14 1.69
CA VAL A 27 4.96 -7.07 0.69
C VAL A 27 4.73 -5.70 1.33
N ASN A 28 3.70 -5.56 2.18
CA ASN A 28 3.45 -4.33 2.94
C ASN A 28 4.67 -3.93 3.79
N LYS A 29 5.27 -4.90 4.49
CA LYS A 29 6.48 -4.66 5.30
C LYS A 29 7.69 -4.23 4.47
N THR A 30 7.77 -4.70 3.23
CA THR A 30 8.82 -4.30 2.28
C THR A 30 8.61 -2.87 1.80
N ILE A 31 7.37 -2.51 1.47
CA ILE A 31 6.97 -1.14 1.10
C ILE A 31 7.34 -0.17 2.22
N ASP A 32 6.94 -0.47 3.46
CA ASP A 32 7.23 0.37 4.64
C ASP A 32 8.74 0.62 4.80
N ARG A 33 9.55 -0.44 4.73
CA ARG A 33 11.01 -0.36 4.91
C ARG A 33 11.70 0.46 3.83
N LEU A 34 11.16 0.45 2.61
CA LEU A 34 11.77 1.11 1.47
C LEU A 34 11.39 2.59 1.41
N LEU A 35 10.15 2.92 1.77
CA LEU A 35 9.60 4.27 1.63
C LEU A 35 9.74 5.13 2.88
N HIS A 36 9.53 4.58 4.08
CA HIS A 36 9.59 5.36 5.34
C HIS A 36 10.89 6.17 5.52
N PRO A 37 12.10 5.65 5.23
CA PRO A 37 13.34 6.42 5.40
C PRO A 37 13.40 7.69 4.54
N HIS A 38 12.65 7.73 3.45
CA HIS A 38 12.71 8.78 2.45
C HIS A 38 11.60 9.83 2.60
N PHE A 39 10.64 9.63 3.51
CA PHE A 39 9.52 10.57 3.72
C PHE A 39 9.97 11.98 4.09
N HIS A 40 11.06 12.11 4.84
CA HIS A 40 11.62 13.41 5.23
C HIS A 40 12.24 14.19 4.06
N LYS A 41 12.74 13.49 3.04
CA LYS A 41 13.37 14.12 1.87
C LYS A 41 12.35 14.37 0.76
N TYR A 42 11.36 13.50 0.65
CA TYR A 42 10.39 13.48 -0.44
C TYR A 42 8.99 13.18 0.11
N PRO A 43 8.22 14.20 0.50
CA PRO A 43 6.91 14.01 1.10
C PRO A 43 5.88 13.36 0.18
N PHE A 44 6.07 13.43 -1.15
CA PHE A 44 5.24 12.73 -2.12
C PHE A 44 5.32 11.19 -1.99
N LEU A 45 6.38 10.64 -1.38
CA LEU A 45 6.50 9.20 -1.14
C LEU A 45 5.46 8.67 -0.16
N ILE A 46 4.87 9.52 0.68
CA ILE A 46 3.75 9.17 1.56
C ILE A 46 2.49 8.82 0.75
N ILE A 47 2.29 9.49 -0.39
CA ILE A 47 1.19 9.19 -1.33
C ILE A 47 1.44 7.87 -2.03
N ILE A 48 2.67 7.66 -2.51
CA ILE A 48 3.08 6.42 -3.19
C ILE A 48 2.98 5.22 -2.26
N ASP A 49 3.37 5.38 -0.99
CA ASP A 49 3.22 4.39 0.07
C ASP A 49 1.76 3.94 0.23
N GLY A 50 0.84 4.89 0.41
CA GLY A 50 -0.59 4.58 0.52
C GLY A 50 -1.18 3.89 -0.71
N LEU A 51 -0.71 4.26 -1.90
CA LEU A 51 -1.15 3.65 -3.15
C LEU A 51 -0.64 2.21 -3.28
N LEU A 52 0.61 1.94 -2.91
CA LEU A 52 1.21 0.61 -2.95
C LEU A 52 0.58 -0.34 -1.94
N HIS A 53 0.29 0.14 -0.72
CA HIS A 53 -0.48 -0.63 0.27
C HIS A 53 -1.88 -0.98 -0.26
N GLY A 54 -2.55 -0.04 -0.93
CA GLY A 54 -3.89 -0.28 -1.48
C GLY A 54 -3.92 -1.25 -2.65
N LEU A 55 -2.92 -1.18 -3.53
CA LEU A 55 -2.77 -2.14 -4.62
C LEU A 55 -2.49 -3.55 -4.11
N ASN A 56 -1.73 -3.67 -3.01
CA ASN A 56 -1.38 -4.98 -2.44
C ASN A 56 -2.53 -5.60 -1.62
N GLU A 57 -3.24 -4.80 -0.82
CA GLU A 57 -4.37 -5.28 -0.02
C GLU A 57 -5.60 -5.63 -0.89
N MET A 58 -5.70 -5.09 -2.11
CA MET A 58 -6.88 -5.20 -3.00
C MET A 58 -8.21 -4.77 -2.38
N ASP A 59 -8.17 -4.15 -1.20
CA ASP A 59 -9.30 -3.49 -0.57
C ASP A 59 -9.05 -1.97 -0.61
N PRO A 60 -9.41 -1.31 -1.72
CA PRO A 60 -9.18 0.11 -1.89
C PRO A 60 -9.91 0.92 -0.82
N ALA A 61 -11.05 0.45 -0.29
CA ALA A 61 -11.80 1.17 0.73
C ALA A 61 -11.05 1.20 2.08
N GLN A 62 -10.56 0.04 2.55
CA GLN A 62 -9.74 -0.01 3.78
C GLN A 62 -8.42 0.73 3.62
N SER A 63 -7.79 0.64 2.46
CA SER A 63 -6.52 1.32 2.22
C SER A 63 -6.67 2.84 2.16
N ILE A 64 -7.76 3.35 1.56
CA ILE A 64 -8.09 4.79 1.59
C ILE A 64 -8.35 5.24 3.04
N GLN A 65 -9.05 4.44 3.83
CA GLN A 65 -9.29 4.77 5.25
C GLN A 65 -7.97 4.86 6.04
N LYS A 66 -7.06 3.89 5.85
CA LYS A 66 -5.72 3.92 6.45
C LYS A 66 -4.91 5.13 5.96
N PHE A 67 -4.97 5.44 4.67
CA PHE A 67 -4.29 6.59 4.10
C PHE A 67 -4.77 7.90 4.72
N LEU A 68 -6.10 8.11 4.78
CA LEU A 68 -6.68 9.31 5.39
C LEU A 68 -6.35 9.42 6.88
N ARG A 69 -6.30 8.29 7.59
CA ARG A 69 -6.03 8.27 9.03
C ARG A 69 -4.56 8.52 9.37
N TYR A 70 -3.63 7.94 8.61
CA TYR A 70 -2.21 7.90 8.99
C TYR A 70 -1.29 8.69 8.06
N ASN A 71 -1.58 8.72 6.76
CA ASN A 71 -0.70 9.32 5.76
C ASN A 71 -1.11 10.76 5.42
N ALA A 72 -2.41 11.08 5.38
CA ALA A 72 -2.89 12.44 5.13
C ALA A 72 -2.39 13.48 6.15
N PRO A 73 -2.44 13.29 7.47
CA PRO A 73 -1.92 14.29 8.42
C PRO A 73 -0.40 14.47 8.30
N LYS A 74 0.35 13.39 8.04
CA LYS A 74 1.81 13.46 7.80
C LYS A 74 2.13 14.24 6.53
N LEU A 75 1.38 13.98 5.46
CA LEU A 75 1.54 14.68 4.18
C LEU A 75 1.25 16.18 4.32
N ILE A 76 0.18 16.55 5.02
CA ILE A 76 -0.14 17.96 5.29
C ILE A 76 0.99 18.62 6.08
N ALA A 77 1.47 17.98 7.16
CA ALA A 77 2.56 18.53 7.97
C ALA A 77 3.86 18.73 7.17
N GLU A 78 4.22 17.79 6.29
CA GLU A 78 5.41 17.93 5.45
C GLU A 78 5.23 18.95 4.30
N LEU A 79 4.03 19.05 3.72
CA LEU A 79 3.72 20.08 2.73
C LEU A 79 3.76 21.48 3.36
N GLU A 80 3.25 21.64 4.57
CA GLU A 80 3.36 22.89 5.32
C GLU A 80 4.83 23.25 5.62
N ARG A 81 5.67 22.27 5.96
CA ARG A 81 7.12 22.47 6.14
C ARG A 81 7.80 22.89 4.85
N ALA A 82 7.51 22.20 3.75
CA ALA A 82 8.06 22.52 2.42
C ALA A 82 7.67 23.94 1.99
N GLN A 83 6.39 24.32 2.16
CA GLN A 83 5.90 25.67 1.90
C GLN A 83 6.59 26.73 2.78
N ARG A 84 6.83 26.42 4.06
CA ARG A 84 7.52 27.33 5.00
C ARG A 84 8.98 27.57 4.60
N ASN A 85 9.68 26.52 4.16
CA ASN A 85 11.05 26.64 3.67
C ASN A 85 11.12 27.42 2.35
N GLN A 86 10.13 27.25 1.48
CA GLN A 86 10.06 27.96 0.20
C GLN A 86 9.79 29.46 0.36
N ARG A 87 9.12 29.89 1.45
CA ARG A 87 8.87 31.31 1.78
C ARG A 87 10.01 32.01 2.51
N ARG A 88 11.08 31.30 2.87
CA ARG A 88 12.27 31.83 3.55
C ARG A 88 13.45 32.10 2.61
N CYS A 89 13.30 31.76 1.33
CA CYS A 89 14.16 32.22 0.24
C CYS A 89 13.49 33.40 -0.46
#